data_AF-A0A9D3RMH1-F1
#
_entry.id   AF-A0A9D3RMH1-F1
#
_cell.length_a   1.000
_cell.length_b   1.000
_cell.length_c   1.000
_cell.angle_alpha   90.00
_cell.angle_beta   90.00
_cell.angle_gamma   90.00
#
_symmetry.space_group_name_H-M   'P 1'
#
loop_
_entity.id
_entity.type
_entity.pdbx_description
1 polymer ?
#
loop_
_entity_poly.entity_id
_entity_poly.type
_entity_poly.pdbx_seq_one_letter_code
_entity_poly.pdbx_strand_id
1 'polypeptide(L)'
;MGCQLHGAHIAINKGQVHNKMQPATAKWYDRRDYVFIEFCVEDSKDVHVKFEKSKFDFSCLGGTDNIKHLNEVDLYGAIDQNDSKHRRTDRSVLCCLRKADPGKSWPRLTKDKAKLNWLSVDFNNWKDWEDDSDEELSNFDNFSEMMNNMGGEDDLADVDGGDEDSADSDDEKMPDLE
;
A
#
# COMPACT_ATOMS: atom_id res chain seq x y z
N MET A 1 18.51 -42.30 63.53
CA MET A 1 19.40 -42.35 62.34
C MET A 1 18.64 -43.15 61.29
N GLY A 2 18.31 -42.70 60.08
CA GLY A 2 18.37 -41.43 59.39
C GLY A 2 17.51 -41.62 58.13
N CYS A 3 16.66 -40.66 57.79
CA CYS A 3 15.75 -40.76 56.66
C CYS A 3 16.50 -40.55 55.34
N GLN A 4 16.44 -41.50 54.41
CA GLN A 4 16.95 -41.34 53.04
C GLN A 4 15.95 -40.56 52.18
N LEU A 5 16.33 -39.33 51.82
CA LEU A 5 15.68 -38.55 50.76
C LEU A 5 16.42 -38.85 49.44
N HIS A 6 15.76 -39.54 48.51
CA HIS A 6 16.22 -39.63 47.13
C HIS A 6 15.81 -38.35 46.40
N GLY A 7 16.80 -37.49 46.12
CA GLY A 7 16.62 -36.30 45.29
C GLY A 7 16.42 -36.70 43.83
N ALA A 8 15.21 -36.53 43.31
CA ALA A 8 14.95 -36.57 41.88
C ALA A 8 15.50 -35.27 41.26
N HIS A 9 16.57 -35.39 40.47
CA HIS A 9 17.02 -34.32 39.59
C HIS A 9 15.93 -34.03 38.55
N ILE A 10 15.23 -32.91 38.70
CA ILE A 10 14.38 -32.34 37.66
C ILE A 10 15.33 -31.81 36.57
N ALA A 11 15.52 -32.58 35.51
CA ALA A 11 16.07 -32.06 34.28
C ALA A 11 15.04 -31.10 33.67
N ILE A 12 15.30 -29.80 33.76
CA ILE A 12 14.56 -28.79 33.01
C ILE A 12 14.91 -29.02 31.53
N ASN A 13 14.03 -29.68 30.79
CA ASN A 13 14.09 -29.70 29.33
C ASN A 13 13.98 -28.25 28.84
N LYS A 14 15.10 -27.66 28.45
CA LYS A 14 15.11 -26.40 27.71
C LYS A 14 14.30 -26.64 26.43
N GLY A 15 13.15 -25.98 26.36
CA GLY A 15 12.14 -26.21 25.34
C GLY A 15 12.74 -26.22 23.94
N GLN A 16 12.49 -27.31 23.21
CA GLN A 16 12.50 -27.26 21.75
C GLN A 16 11.40 -26.29 21.33
N VAL A 17 11.78 -25.04 21.06
CA VAL A 17 10.92 -24.06 20.39
C VAL A 17 10.58 -24.67 19.04
N HIS A 18 9.38 -25.23 18.93
CA HIS A 18 8.84 -25.65 17.65
C HIS A 18 8.70 -24.37 16.85
N ASN A 19 9.60 -24.16 15.89
CA ASN A 19 9.67 -22.95 15.08
C ASN A 19 8.51 -23.00 14.07
N LYS A 20 7.28 -22.80 14.57
CA LYS A 20 6.03 -22.92 13.83
C LYS A 20 5.95 -21.75 12.85
N MET A 21 5.96 -22.05 11.56
CA MET A 21 5.70 -21.06 10.52
C MET A 21 4.25 -20.58 10.64
N GLN A 22 4.05 -19.27 10.57
CA GLN A 22 2.72 -18.66 10.62
C GLN A 22 2.54 -17.66 9.49
N PRO A 23 1.32 -17.46 8.96
CA PRO A 23 1.11 -16.43 7.97
C PRO A 23 1.31 -15.04 8.58
N ALA A 24 1.94 -14.13 7.82
CA ALA A 24 1.85 -12.71 8.10
C ALA A 24 0.42 -12.22 7.79
N THR A 25 -0.08 -11.28 8.58
CA THR A 25 -1.29 -10.55 8.21
C THR A 25 -0.99 -9.68 6.99
N ALA A 26 -1.96 -9.58 6.09
CA ALA A 26 -1.81 -8.81 4.87
C ALA A 26 -3.08 -8.08 4.49
N LYS A 27 -2.88 -6.92 3.85
CA LYS A 27 -3.95 -6.16 3.21
C LYS A 27 -3.71 -6.09 1.72
N TRP A 28 -4.77 -6.06 0.92
CA TRP A 28 -4.64 -5.97 -0.53
C TRP A 28 -5.68 -5.04 -1.14
N TYR A 29 -5.36 -4.49 -2.31
CA TYR A 29 -6.24 -3.71 -3.16
C TYR A 29 -5.75 -3.81 -4.60
N ASP A 30 -6.56 -3.38 -5.56
CA ASP A 30 -6.14 -3.32 -6.96
C ASP A 30 -6.37 -1.94 -7.60
N ARG A 31 -5.80 -1.81 -8.79
CA ARG A 31 -5.92 -0.70 -9.74
C ARG A 31 -6.06 -1.28 -11.14
N ARG A 32 -6.26 -0.40 -12.13
CA ARG A 32 -6.36 -0.76 -13.54
C ARG A 32 -5.27 -1.77 -13.97
N ASP A 33 -4.00 -1.49 -13.65
CA ASP A 33 -2.87 -2.29 -14.15
C ASP A 33 -2.19 -3.18 -13.11
N TYR A 34 -2.45 -2.95 -11.82
CA TYR A 34 -1.70 -3.58 -10.73
C TYR A 34 -2.60 -4.10 -9.61
N VAL A 35 -2.09 -5.12 -8.91
CA VAL A 35 -2.61 -5.58 -7.62
C VAL A 35 -1.53 -5.32 -6.57
N PHE A 36 -1.93 -4.81 -5.40
CA PHE A 36 -1.02 -4.51 -4.31
C PHE A 36 -1.33 -5.40 -3.12
N ILE A 37 -0.29 -5.94 -2.49
CA ILE A 37 -0.39 -6.75 -1.28
C ILE A 37 0.64 -6.23 -0.27
N GLU A 38 0.20 -5.76 0.88
CA GLU A 38 1.07 -5.32 1.96
C GLU A 38 1.09 -6.36 3.08
N PHE A 39 2.25 -6.95 3.35
CA PHE A 39 2.48 -7.83 4.50
C PHE A 39 2.92 -7.02 5.71
N CYS A 40 2.14 -7.06 6.78
CA CYS A 40 2.36 -6.30 8.00
C CYS A 40 3.37 -7.02 8.92
N VAL A 41 4.63 -7.05 8.51
CA VAL A 41 5.75 -7.61 9.30
C VAL A 41 6.75 -6.52 9.62
N GLU A 42 6.77 -6.11 10.89
CA GLU A 42 7.74 -5.14 11.41
C GLU A 42 9.13 -5.77 11.54
N ASP A 43 10.16 -4.94 11.33
CA ASP A 43 11.57 -5.31 11.40
C ASP A 43 11.91 -6.59 10.63
N SER A 44 11.24 -6.78 9.48
CA SER A 44 11.39 -7.99 8.67
C SER A 44 12.85 -8.26 8.28
N LYS A 45 13.25 -9.51 8.09
CA LYS A 45 14.59 -9.91 7.62
C LYS A 45 14.43 -11.08 6.67
N ASP A 46 15.44 -11.34 5.85
CA ASP A 46 15.45 -12.45 4.89
C ASP A 46 14.15 -12.51 4.05
N VAL A 47 13.76 -11.35 3.51
CA VAL A 47 12.55 -11.23 2.71
C VAL A 47 12.75 -11.95 1.39
N HIS A 48 11.91 -12.94 1.14
CA HIS A 48 11.84 -13.69 -0.09
C HIS A 48 10.45 -13.59 -0.69
N VAL A 49 10.40 -13.12 -1.94
CA VAL A 49 9.17 -12.98 -2.70
C VAL A 49 9.33 -13.70 -4.03
N LYS A 50 8.42 -14.62 -4.33
CA LYS A 50 8.39 -15.35 -5.59
C LYS A 50 7.12 -15.00 -6.34
N PHE A 51 7.30 -14.42 -7.53
CA PHE A 51 6.22 -14.16 -8.47
C PHE A 51 6.15 -15.30 -9.48
N GLU A 52 5.00 -15.94 -9.59
CA GLU A 52 4.68 -16.88 -10.66
C GLU A 52 3.44 -16.40 -11.41
N LYS A 53 3.17 -16.98 -12.58
CA LYS A 53 2.08 -16.51 -13.46
C LYS A 53 0.72 -16.49 -12.74
N SER A 54 0.45 -17.46 -11.87
CA SER A 54 -0.82 -17.60 -11.15
C SER A 54 -0.64 -17.91 -9.66
N LYS A 55 0.58 -17.79 -9.15
CA LYS A 55 0.92 -18.06 -7.74
C LYS A 55 1.83 -16.97 -7.23
N PHE A 56 1.70 -16.65 -5.96
CA PHE A 56 2.54 -15.71 -5.25
C PHE A 56 2.95 -16.31 -3.90
N ASP A 57 4.26 -16.32 -3.62
CA ASP A 57 4.81 -16.79 -2.35
C ASP A 57 5.60 -15.68 -1.66
N PHE A 58 5.33 -15.47 -0.37
CA PHE A 58 6.04 -14.54 0.50
C PHE A 58 6.56 -15.26 1.73
N SER A 59 7.81 -15.02 2.10
CA SER A 59 8.36 -15.45 3.37
C SER A 59 9.38 -14.46 3.92
N CYS A 60 9.50 -14.40 5.24
CA CYS A 60 10.50 -13.61 5.93
C CYS A 60 10.66 -14.06 7.40
N LEU A 61 11.62 -13.46 8.09
CA LEU A 61 11.72 -13.45 9.54
C LEU A 61 11.19 -12.11 10.07
N GLY A 62 10.42 -12.12 11.15
CA GLY A 62 9.87 -10.92 11.80
C GLY A 62 10.44 -10.69 13.20
N GLY A 63 10.66 -9.41 13.54
CA GLY A 63 11.06 -8.96 14.87
C GLY A 63 12.42 -9.47 15.37
N THR A 64 12.70 -9.24 16.65
CA THR A 64 13.92 -9.73 17.33
C THR A 64 13.94 -11.24 17.53
N ASP A 65 12.75 -11.84 17.62
CA ASP A 65 12.58 -13.28 17.89
C ASP A 65 12.71 -14.14 16.63
N ASN A 66 12.93 -13.52 15.46
CA ASN A 66 13.07 -14.17 14.16
C ASN A 66 11.91 -15.12 13.85
N ILE A 67 10.69 -14.64 14.11
CA ILE A 67 9.46 -15.38 13.86
C ILE A 67 9.34 -15.64 12.36
N LYS A 68 9.13 -16.90 11.97
CA LYS A 68 9.03 -17.28 10.56
C LYS A 68 7.63 -17.02 10.01
N HIS A 69 7.59 -16.17 8.98
CA HIS A 69 6.37 -15.90 8.22
C HIS A 69 6.37 -16.60 6.87
N LEU A 70 5.23 -17.19 6.49
CA LEU A 70 5.02 -17.80 5.18
C LEU A 70 3.57 -17.60 4.72
N ASN A 71 3.40 -17.05 3.53
CA ASN A 71 2.11 -16.84 2.88
C ASN A 71 2.21 -17.34 1.44
N GLU A 72 1.29 -18.22 1.06
CA GLU A 72 1.15 -18.74 -0.31
C GLU A 72 -0.24 -18.39 -0.82
N VAL A 73 -0.31 -17.89 -2.06
CA VAL A 73 -1.56 -17.45 -2.68
C VAL A 73 -1.63 -17.94 -4.12
N ASP A 74 -2.65 -18.75 -4.42
CA ASP A 74 -3.11 -18.96 -5.79
C ASP A 74 -3.93 -17.74 -6.21
N LEU A 75 -3.45 -17.00 -7.21
CA LEU A 75 -4.00 -15.70 -7.62
C LEU A 75 -5.28 -15.85 -8.44
N TYR A 76 -6.19 -14.87 -8.32
CA TYR A 76 -7.44 -14.81 -9.08
C TYR A 76 -7.19 -14.71 -10.59
N GLY A 77 -6.25 -13.87 -11.00
CA GLY A 77 -5.85 -13.67 -12.38
C GLY A 77 -4.35 -13.90 -12.58
N ALA A 78 -3.93 -13.92 -13.85
CA ALA A 78 -2.52 -14.03 -14.18
C ALA A 78 -1.78 -12.70 -13.98
N ILE A 79 -0.48 -12.79 -13.68
CA ILE A 79 0.42 -11.65 -13.53
C ILE A 79 1.64 -11.77 -14.46
N ASP A 80 2.26 -10.64 -14.77
CA ASP A 80 3.60 -10.60 -15.35
C ASP A 80 4.63 -10.66 -14.23
N GLN A 81 5.43 -11.73 -14.23
CA GLN A 81 6.45 -11.97 -13.21
C GLN A 81 7.61 -10.97 -13.28
N ASN A 82 7.95 -10.50 -14.49
CA ASN A 82 9.13 -9.66 -14.72
C ASN A 82 8.88 -8.21 -14.32
N ASP A 83 7.62 -7.75 -14.40
CA ASP A 83 7.22 -6.40 -14.03
C ASP A 83 6.58 -6.34 -12.62
N SER A 84 6.54 -7.48 -11.93
CA SER A 84 6.15 -7.55 -10.52
C SER A 84 7.35 -7.32 -9.61
N LYS A 85 7.14 -6.56 -8.53
CA LYS A 85 8.23 -6.14 -7.62
C LYS A 85 7.75 -6.02 -6.19
N HIS A 86 8.68 -5.93 -5.25
CA HIS A 86 8.38 -5.67 -3.85
C HIS A 86 9.28 -4.57 -3.29
N ARG A 87 8.80 -3.90 -2.25
CA ARG A 87 9.52 -2.90 -1.47
C ARG A 87 9.35 -3.21 0.01
N ARG A 88 10.46 -3.46 0.68
CA ARG A 88 10.50 -3.63 2.13
C ARG A 88 10.75 -2.28 2.82
N THR A 89 10.06 -2.06 3.92
CA THR A 89 10.29 -0.97 4.87
C THR A 89 10.49 -1.59 6.26
N ASP A 90 10.67 -0.76 7.29
CA ASP A 90 10.73 -1.27 8.68
C ASP A 90 9.36 -1.69 9.22
N ARG A 91 8.27 -1.23 8.60
CA ARG A 91 6.89 -1.49 9.05
C ARG A 91 6.21 -2.62 8.28
N SER A 92 6.54 -2.80 7.01
CA SER A 92 5.84 -3.72 6.13
C SER A 92 6.64 -4.06 4.88
N VAL A 93 6.17 -5.08 4.15
CA VAL A 93 6.63 -5.40 2.80
C VAL A 93 5.48 -5.21 1.82
N LEU A 94 5.58 -4.22 0.94
CA LEU A 94 4.61 -3.97 -0.12
C LEU A 94 5.02 -4.71 -1.39
N CYS A 95 4.14 -5.56 -1.90
CA CYS A 95 4.27 -6.24 -3.19
C CYS A 95 3.35 -5.58 -4.22
N CYS A 96 3.89 -5.29 -5.39
CA CYS A 96 3.18 -4.74 -6.54
C CYS A 96 3.21 -5.79 -7.66
N LEU A 97 2.05 -6.35 -7.98
CA LEU A 97 1.88 -7.41 -8.97
C LEU A 97 1.33 -6.77 -10.25
N ARG A 98 2.07 -6.87 -11.36
CA ARG A 98 1.58 -6.38 -12.66
C ARG A 98 0.54 -7.36 -13.20
N LYS A 99 -0.69 -6.91 -13.45
CA LYS A 99 -1.73 -7.75 -14.05
C LYS A 99 -1.31 -8.12 -15.48
N ALA A 100 -1.49 -9.38 -15.85
CA ALA A 100 -1.28 -9.83 -17.23
C ALA A 100 -2.35 -9.29 -18.19
N ASP A 101 -3.57 -9.08 -17.67
CA ASP A 101 -4.69 -8.45 -18.37
C ASP A 101 -5.04 -7.12 -17.68
N PRO A 102 -4.44 -5.99 -18.10
CA PRO A 102 -4.77 -4.67 -17.58
C PRO A 102 -6.25 -4.31 -17.83
N GLY A 103 -6.83 -3.46 -16.98
CA GLY A 103 -8.22 -3.01 -17.10
C GLY A 103 -9.26 -3.99 -16.55
N LYS A 104 -8.85 -5.15 -16.03
CA LYS A 104 -9.77 -6.12 -15.44
C LYS A 104 -9.78 -6.03 -13.91
N SER A 105 -10.95 -5.78 -13.31
CA SER A 105 -11.08 -5.81 -11.85
C SER A 105 -10.93 -7.20 -11.26
N TRP A 106 -10.27 -7.23 -10.10
CA TRP A 106 -10.12 -8.43 -9.30
C TRP A 106 -11.13 -8.39 -8.15
N PRO A 107 -12.23 -9.18 -8.18
CA PRO A 107 -13.21 -9.19 -7.09
C PRO A 107 -12.67 -9.85 -5.80
N ARG A 108 -11.52 -10.52 -5.89
CA ARG A 108 -10.77 -11.14 -4.80
C ARG A 108 -9.32 -11.34 -5.22
N LEU A 109 -8.40 -11.45 -4.26
CA LEU A 109 -7.00 -11.77 -4.55
C LEU A 109 -6.80 -13.23 -4.98
N THR A 110 -7.58 -14.14 -4.40
CA THR A 110 -7.38 -15.59 -4.51
C THR A 110 -8.22 -16.21 -5.64
N LYS A 111 -7.71 -17.29 -6.24
CA LYS A 111 -8.45 -18.11 -7.20
C LYS A 111 -9.75 -18.65 -6.58
N ASP A 112 -9.62 -19.26 -5.41
CA ASP A 112 -10.75 -19.84 -4.68
C ASP A 112 -11.52 -18.78 -3.88
N LYS A 113 -12.80 -19.07 -3.62
CA LYS A 113 -13.68 -18.21 -2.82
C LYS A 113 -13.48 -18.36 -1.30
N ALA A 114 -12.66 -19.33 -0.88
CA ALA A 114 -12.37 -19.56 0.53
C ALA A 114 -11.63 -18.34 1.10
N LYS A 115 -12.11 -17.82 2.24
CA LYS A 115 -11.49 -16.67 2.89
C LYS A 115 -10.25 -17.12 3.64
N LEU A 116 -9.14 -16.45 3.39
CA LEU A 116 -7.91 -16.59 4.17
C LEU A 116 -8.03 -15.71 5.41
N ASN A 117 -7.86 -16.29 6.59
CA ASN A 117 -8.02 -15.58 7.88
C ASN A 117 -6.98 -14.47 8.10
N TRP A 118 -5.86 -14.50 7.38
CA TRP A 118 -4.78 -13.53 7.47
C TRP A 118 -4.86 -12.40 6.43
N LEU A 119 -5.78 -12.49 5.46
CA LEU A 119 -5.89 -11.54 4.34
C LEU A 119 -7.15 -10.69 4.46
N SER A 120 -7.03 -9.38 4.33
CA SER A 120 -8.14 -8.43 4.31
C SER A 120 -8.01 -7.38 3.20
N VAL A 121 -9.10 -6.69 2.87
CA VAL A 121 -9.08 -5.58 1.91
C VAL A 121 -8.46 -4.35 2.57
N ASP A 122 -7.61 -3.63 1.83
CA ASP A 122 -7.09 -2.34 2.25
C ASP A 122 -8.08 -1.21 1.90
N PHE A 123 -9.01 -0.92 2.81
CA PHE A 123 -9.99 0.14 2.60
C PHE A 123 -9.39 1.55 2.52
N ASN A 124 -8.17 1.77 3.02
CA ASN A 124 -7.53 3.08 2.93
C ASN A 124 -7.07 3.39 1.51
N ASN A 125 -6.64 2.34 0.78
CA ASN A 125 -6.16 2.45 -0.58
C ASN A 125 -7.17 1.97 -1.62
N TRP A 126 -8.27 1.31 -1.23
CA TRP A 126 -9.27 0.84 -2.19
C TRP A 126 -9.96 2.01 -2.90
N LYS A 127 -10.20 1.85 -4.20
CA LYS A 127 -10.90 2.80 -5.05
C LYS A 127 -11.76 2.03 -6.06
N ASP A 128 -12.92 2.56 -6.40
CA ASP A 128 -13.75 2.04 -7.49
C ASP A 128 -13.28 2.63 -8.83
N TRP A 129 -12.14 2.14 -9.31
CA TRP A 129 -11.46 2.69 -10.48
C TRP A 129 -12.07 2.25 -11.82
N GLU A 130 -13.09 1.37 -11.81
CA GLU A 130 -13.82 0.99 -13.03
C GLU A 130 -14.83 2.07 -13.47
N ASP A 131 -15.36 2.84 -12.51
CA ASP A 131 -16.34 3.92 -12.75
C ASP A 131 -15.70 5.32 -12.82
N ASP A 132 -14.40 5.44 -12.51
CA ASP A 132 -13.60 6.62 -12.84
C ASP A 132 -13.54 6.74 -14.38
N SER A 133 -14.54 7.42 -14.92
CA SER A 133 -14.62 7.85 -16.31
C SER A 133 -13.34 8.62 -16.65
N ASP A 134 -12.83 8.51 -17.87
CA ASP A 134 -11.63 9.22 -18.36
C ASP A 134 -11.75 10.79 -18.30
N GLU A 135 -12.79 11.32 -17.66
CA GLU A 135 -13.09 12.75 -17.47
C GLU A 135 -12.11 13.48 -16.53
N GLU A 136 -11.37 12.78 -15.67
CA GLU A 136 -10.27 13.44 -14.92
C GLU A 136 -9.08 13.81 -15.84
N LEU A 137 -8.93 13.15 -17.00
CA LEU A 137 -7.94 13.54 -18.01
C LEU A 137 -8.40 14.75 -18.84
N SER A 138 -9.70 14.90 -19.07
CA SER A 138 -10.25 16.06 -19.80
C SER A 138 -10.18 17.35 -19.00
N ASN A 139 -10.15 17.31 -17.66
CA ASN A 139 -9.97 18.50 -16.83
C ASN A 139 -8.56 19.13 -16.96
N PHE A 140 -7.52 18.35 -17.25
CA PHE A 140 -6.16 18.88 -17.47
C PHE A 140 -6.03 19.56 -18.84
N ASP A 141 -6.65 18.98 -19.87
CA ASP A 141 -6.68 19.55 -21.22
C ASP A 141 -7.52 20.83 -21.25
N ASN A 142 -8.66 20.86 -20.55
CA ASN A 142 -9.53 22.03 -20.46
C ASN A 142 -8.88 23.20 -19.69
N PHE A 143 -8.06 22.91 -18.66
CA PHE A 143 -7.27 23.92 -17.95
C PHE A 143 -6.16 24.52 -18.83
N SER A 144 -5.52 23.68 -19.66
CA SER A 144 -4.48 24.13 -20.60
C SER A 144 -5.06 24.97 -21.75
N GLU A 145 -6.25 24.64 -22.25
CA GLU A 145 -6.94 25.41 -23.28
C GLU A 145 -7.38 26.80 -22.76
N MET A 146 -7.86 26.86 -21.51
CA MET A 146 -8.26 28.13 -20.87
C MET A 146 -7.07 29.07 -20.61
N MET A 147 -5.88 28.54 -20.30
CA MET A 147 -4.65 29.32 -20.14
C MET A 147 -4.04 29.79 -21.48
N ASN A 148 -4.14 28.97 -22.53
CA ASN A 148 -3.65 29.33 -23.87
C ASN A 148 -4.47 30.46 -24.51
N ASN A 149 -5.74 30.61 -24.13
CA ASN A 149 -6.62 31.64 -24.69
C ASN A 149 -6.52 33.01 -23.98
N MET A 150 -5.65 33.14 -22.96
CA MET A 150 -5.49 34.37 -22.16
C MET A 150 -4.11 35.05 -22.35
N GLY A 151 -3.25 34.51 -23.22
CA GLY A 151 -1.82 34.86 -23.29
C GLY A 151 -1.31 35.38 -24.64
N GLY A 152 -2.15 36.01 -25.46
CA GLY A 152 -1.74 36.42 -26.80
C GLY A 152 -2.48 37.59 -27.43
N GLU A 153 -2.25 38.81 -26.93
CA GLU A 153 -2.14 40.01 -27.77
C GLU A 153 -1.51 41.18 -26.98
N ASP A 154 -0.19 41.31 -27.12
CA ASP A 154 0.54 42.56 -26.88
C ASP A 154 0.28 43.46 -28.11
N ASP A 155 -0.58 44.47 -27.98
CA ASP A 155 -0.55 45.63 -28.87
C ASP A 155 -0.50 46.91 -28.03
N LEU A 156 0.66 47.55 -28.10
CA LEU A 156 1.04 48.74 -27.36
C LEU A 156 0.28 49.96 -27.92
N ALA A 157 -0.64 50.51 -27.15
CA ALA A 157 -1.13 51.88 -27.35
C ALA A 157 -0.94 52.70 -26.08
N ASP A 158 0.11 53.52 -26.15
CA ASP A 158 0.42 54.67 -25.30
C ASP A 158 -0.83 55.51 -24.97
N VAL A 159 -1.24 55.53 -23.70
CA VAL A 159 -2.18 56.52 -23.15
C VAL A 159 -1.68 56.94 -21.77
N ASP A 160 -0.98 58.05 -21.80
CA ASP A 160 -0.78 59.03 -20.73
C ASP A 160 -2.07 59.37 -19.98
N GLY A 161 -1.98 59.43 -18.64
CA GLY A 161 -2.86 60.26 -17.81
C GLY A 161 -3.73 59.54 -16.78
N GLY A 162 -3.37 59.68 -15.50
CA GLY A 162 -4.35 59.61 -14.41
C GLY A 162 -3.90 58.85 -13.15
N ASP A 163 -3.05 59.51 -12.37
CA ASP A 163 -3.03 59.45 -10.89
C ASP A 163 -4.46 59.38 -10.34
N GLU A 164 -4.79 58.53 -9.36
CA GLU A 164 -5.65 58.83 -8.18
C GLU A 164 -5.60 57.64 -7.18
N ASP A 165 -4.98 57.95 -6.04
CA ASP A 165 -4.97 57.24 -4.76
C ASP A 165 -6.28 56.57 -4.33
N SER A 166 -6.20 55.43 -3.62
CA SER A 166 -6.79 55.31 -2.27
C SER A 166 -6.59 53.95 -1.57
N ALA A 167 -5.84 54.02 -0.48
CA ALA A 167 -6.09 53.42 0.85
C ALA A 167 -6.25 51.89 1.02
N ASP A 168 -5.14 51.29 1.46
CA ASP A 168 -4.93 50.55 2.72
C ASP A 168 -6.13 50.35 3.69
N SER A 169 -6.12 49.18 4.36
CA SER A 169 -6.82 48.79 5.61
C SER A 169 -8.28 48.28 5.52
N ASP A 170 -8.48 46.97 5.76
CA ASP A 170 -9.03 46.50 7.06
C ASP A 170 -8.79 44.99 7.30
N ASP A 171 -8.36 44.72 8.52
CA ASP A 171 -7.93 43.46 9.12
C ASP A 171 -9.16 42.83 9.80
N GLU A 172 -9.88 41.93 9.11
CA GLU A 172 -10.99 41.21 9.73
C GLU A 172 -10.48 40.11 10.68
N LYS A 173 -10.31 40.55 11.93
CA LYS A 173 -10.06 39.79 13.14
C LYS A 173 -10.97 38.57 13.29
N MET A 174 -10.38 37.37 13.28
CA MET A 174 -11.05 36.10 13.59
C MET A 174 -11.74 36.13 14.97
N PRO A 175 -12.99 35.66 15.11
CA PRO A 175 -13.67 35.55 16.39
C PRO A 175 -13.12 34.41 17.25
N ASP A 176 -12.98 34.67 18.54
CA ASP A 176 -12.57 33.68 19.55
C ASP A 176 -13.74 32.73 19.84
N LEU A 177 -13.47 31.42 19.88
CA LEU A 177 -14.46 30.37 20.13
C LEU A 177 -14.59 30.16 21.65
N GLU A 178 -15.79 30.38 22.18
CA GLU A 178 -16.18 30.03 23.55
C GLU A 178 -16.51 28.54 23.70
#